data_AF-A0A6I6GMD2-F1
#
_entry.id   AF-A0A6I6GMD2-F1
#
_cell.length_a   1.000
_cell.length_b   1.000
_cell.length_c   1.000
_cell.angle_alpha   90.00
_cell.angle_beta   90.00
_cell.angle_gamma   90.00
#
_symmetry.space_group_name_H-M   'P 1'
#
loop_
_entity.id
_entity.type
_entity.pdbx_description
1 polymer ?
#
loop_
_entity_poly.entity_id
_entity_poly.type
_entity_poly.pdbx_seq_one_letter_code
_entity_poly.pdbx_strand_id
1 'polypeptide(L)'
;MKTLLCSLLAVLLCVGMQAQPKPKANPKASINAEMAAEIKQLEKDIAQLEADMKTMTDADELANAKQELSMLRKQLDMLKKWAACLTTHKD
;
A
#
# COMPACT_ATOMS: atom_id res chain seq x y z
N MET A 1 40.96 31.22 -18.13
CA MET A 1 39.53 31.51 -17.92
C MET A 1 38.67 30.89 -19.03
N LYS A 2 38.61 29.56 -19.11
CA LYS A 2 37.79 28.80 -20.10
C LYS A 2 37.06 27.60 -19.48
N THR A 3 37.31 27.32 -18.20
CA THR A 3 36.80 26.14 -17.49
C THR A 3 35.50 26.37 -16.72
N LEU A 4 35.10 27.62 -16.50
CA LEU A 4 33.86 27.93 -15.77
C LEU A 4 32.62 28.03 -16.68
N LEU A 5 32.79 28.32 -17.98
CA LEU A 5 31.66 28.37 -18.92
C LEU A 5 31.12 26.98 -19.27
N CYS A 6 31.99 25.96 -19.34
CA CYS A 6 31.55 24.58 -19.65
C CYS A 6 30.70 23.97 -18.52
N SER A 7 30.98 24.31 -17.26
CA SER A 7 30.21 23.79 -16.14
C SER A 7 28.82 24.45 -16.02
N LEU A 8 28.68 25.73 -16.39
CA LEU A 8 27.37 26.38 -16.37
C LEU A 8 26.44 25.87 -17.49
N LEU A 9 26.99 25.59 -18.68
CA LEU A 9 26.22 24.97 -19.76
C LEU A 9 25.78 23.54 -19.41
N ALA A 10 26.61 22.77 -18.70
CA ALA A 10 26.25 21.43 -18.24
C ALA A 10 25.10 21.46 -17.20
N VAL A 11 25.08 22.46 -16.31
CA VAL A 11 24.00 22.62 -15.33
C VAL A 11 22.70 23.07 -16.01
N LEU A 12 22.77 23.98 -16.99
CA LEU A 12 21.60 24.43 -17.76
C LEU A 12 20.99 23.33 -18.65
N LEU A 13 21.81 22.43 -19.21
CA LEU A 13 21.32 21.26 -19.96
C LEU A 13 20.67 20.20 -19.05
N CYS A 14 21.10 20.07 -17.79
CA CYS A 14 20.47 19.17 -16.82
C CYS A 14 19.11 19.70 -16.31
N VAL A 15 18.88 21.01 -16.34
CA VAL A 15 17.57 21.61 -15.98
C VAL A 15 16.55 21.50 -17.12
N GLY A 16 17.00 21.26 -18.36
CA GLY A 16 16.16 21.27 -19.57
C GLY A 16 15.54 19.96 -20.01
N MET A 17 15.89 18.80 -19.43
CA MET A 17 15.41 17.50 -19.94
C MET A 17 15.08 16.48 -18.85
N GLN A 18 14.15 16.80 -17.95
CA GLN A 18 13.28 15.77 -17.35
C GLN A 18 11.83 16.28 -17.24
N ALA A 19 11.30 16.80 -18.34
CA ALA A 19 9.87 16.63 -18.62
C ALA A 19 9.63 15.18 -19.04
N GLN A 20 9.90 14.23 -18.13
CA GLN A 20 9.21 12.96 -18.21
C GLN A 20 7.73 13.32 -18.07
N PRO A 21 6.85 12.95 -19.02
CA PRO A 21 5.45 12.91 -18.67
C PRO A 21 5.39 11.95 -17.50
N LYS A 22 5.17 12.45 -16.27
CA LYS A 22 4.65 11.61 -15.20
C LYS A 22 3.54 10.83 -15.88
N PRO A 23 3.58 9.48 -15.96
CA PRO A 23 2.40 8.76 -16.38
C PRO A 23 1.32 9.35 -15.49
N LYS A 24 0.27 9.92 -16.11
CA LYS A 24 -0.88 10.44 -15.38
C LYS A 24 -1.37 9.22 -14.62
N ALA A 25 -0.86 9.03 -13.41
CA ALA A 25 -1.21 7.93 -12.55
C ALA A 25 -2.67 8.23 -12.31
N ASN A 26 -3.51 7.51 -13.03
CA ASN A 26 -4.94 7.59 -12.86
C ASN A 26 -5.13 7.38 -11.36
N PRO A 27 -5.62 8.37 -10.59
CA PRO A 27 -5.61 8.28 -9.12
C PRO A 27 -6.31 6.98 -8.65
N LYS A 28 -7.30 6.53 -9.43
CA LYS A 28 -7.99 5.24 -9.28
C LYS A 28 -7.06 4.01 -9.36
N ALA A 29 -6.04 4.03 -10.21
CA ALA A 29 -5.06 2.94 -10.33
C ALA A 29 -4.09 2.90 -9.13
N SER A 30 -3.71 4.06 -8.58
CA SER A 30 -2.88 4.16 -7.37
C SER A 30 -3.65 3.67 -6.14
N ILE A 31 -4.89 4.12 -5.98
CA ILE A 31 -5.79 3.72 -4.88
C ILE A 31 -6.03 2.20 -4.91
N ASN A 32 -6.22 1.61 -6.09
CA ASN A 32 -6.41 0.16 -6.20
C ASN A 32 -5.15 -0.64 -5.84
N ALA A 33 -3.95 -0.12 -6.13
CA ALA A 33 -2.70 -0.79 -5.79
C ALA A 33 -2.41 -0.75 -4.27
N GLU A 34 -2.63 0.41 -3.65
CA GLU A 34 -2.51 0.60 -2.20
C GLU A 34 -3.51 -0.27 -1.44
N MET A 35 -4.77 -0.27 -1.84
CA MET A 35 -5.79 -1.11 -1.21
C MET A 35 -5.52 -2.61 -1.40
N ALA A 36 -4.99 -3.03 -2.56
CA ALA A 36 -4.58 -4.42 -2.77
C ALA A 36 -3.38 -4.81 -1.89
N ALA A 37 -2.44 -3.90 -1.64
CA ALA A 37 -1.34 -4.12 -0.71
C ALA A 37 -1.84 -4.25 0.73
N GLU A 38 -2.79 -3.41 1.13
CA GLU A 38 -3.36 -3.43 2.48
C GLU A 38 -4.21 -4.68 2.74
N ILE A 39 -4.99 -5.14 1.76
CA ILE A 39 -5.67 -6.44 1.80
C ILE A 39 -4.68 -7.58 2.04
N LYS A 40 -3.56 -7.62 1.31
CA LYS A 40 -2.52 -8.66 1.48
C LYS A 40 -1.86 -8.58 2.85
N GLN A 41 -1.62 -7.37 3.36
CA GLN A 41 -1.02 -7.19 4.67
C GLN A 41 -1.97 -7.72 5.77
N LEU A 42 -3.25 -7.34 5.72
CA LEU A 42 -4.26 -7.85 6.64
C LEU A 42 -4.41 -9.38 6.58
N GLU A 43 -4.36 -9.98 5.38
CA GLU A 43 -4.37 -11.43 5.23
C GLU A 43 -3.17 -12.10 5.93
N LYS A 44 -1.99 -11.48 5.85
CA LYS A 44 -0.79 -11.95 6.54
C LYS A 44 -0.91 -11.81 8.06
N ASP A 45 -1.40 -10.66 8.53
CA ASP A 45 -1.53 -10.38 9.97
C ASP A 45 -2.56 -11.32 10.62
N ILE A 46 -3.67 -11.58 9.94
CA ILE A 46 -4.67 -12.59 10.34
C ILE A 46 -4.03 -13.97 10.46
N ALA A 47 -3.27 -14.40 9.45
CA ALA A 47 -2.64 -15.72 9.46
C ALA A 47 -1.59 -15.86 10.58
N GLN A 48 -0.83 -14.79 10.86
CA GLN A 48 0.14 -14.77 11.94
C GLN A 48 -0.57 -14.84 13.30
N LEU A 49 -1.61 -14.03 13.52
CA LEU A 49 -2.36 -14.03 14.77
C LEU A 49 -3.04 -15.40 15.02
N GLU A 50 -3.57 -16.04 13.99
CA GLU A 50 -4.10 -17.41 14.09
C GLU A 50 -3.03 -18.45 14.45
N ALA A 51 -1.79 -18.26 14.01
CA ALA A 51 -0.68 -19.13 14.38
C ALA A 51 -0.28 -18.91 15.85
N ASP A 52 -0.17 -17.64 16.27
CA ASP A 52 0.20 -17.27 17.64
C ASP A 52 -0.84 -17.79 18.65
N MET A 53 -2.13 -17.65 18.34
CA MET A 53 -3.24 -18.17 19.15
C MET A 53 -3.21 -19.68 19.38
N LYS A 54 -2.58 -20.47 18.49
CA LYS A 54 -2.44 -21.93 18.71
C LYS A 54 -1.40 -22.26 19.79
N THR A 55 -0.48 -21.34 20.06
CA THR A 55 0.58 -21.50 21.05
C THR A 55 0.29 -20.76 22.36
N MET A 56 -0.72 -19.87 22.37
CA MET A 56 -1.17 -19.17 23.57
C MET A 56 -1.80 -20.14 24.57
N THR A 57 -1.31 -20.08 25.81
CA THR A 57 -1.84 -20.87 26.94
C THR A 57 -2.62 -20.03 27.94
N ASP A 58 -2.42 -18.71 27.92
CA ASP A 58 -3.17 -17.78 28.76
C ASP A 58 -4.56 -17.50 28.17
N ALA A 59 -5.59 -17.62 29.00
CA ALA A 59 -6.98 -17.54 28.56
C ALA A 59 -7.41 -16.10 28.24
N ASP A 60 -6.88 -15.11 28.96
CA ASP A 60 -7.21 -13.70 28.77
C ASP A 60 -6.49 -13.16 27.52
N GLU A 61 -5.22 -13.52 27.33
CA GLU A 61 -4.48 -13.23 26.10
C GLU A 61 -5.16 -13.85 24.87
N LEU A 62 -5.60 -15.12 24.97
CA LEU A 62 -6.32 -15.78 23.89
C LEU A 62 -7.68 -15.12 23.60
N ALA A 63 -8.40 -14.65 24.63
CA ALA A 63 -9.66 -13.93 24.46
C ALA A 63 -9.44 -12.59 23.74
N ASN A 64 -8.42 -11.84 24.13
CA ASN A 64 -8.03 -10.59 23.49
C ASN A 64 -7.62 -10.82 22.02
N ALA A 65 -6.79 -11.82 21.75
CA ALA A 65 -6.38 -12.18 20.39
C ALA A 65 -7.57 -12.58 19.51
N LYS A 66 -8.56 -13.30 20.05
CA LYS A 66 -9.82 -13.62 19.33
C LYS A 66 -10.62 -12.37 18.98
N GLN A 67 -10.68 -11.39 19.88
CA GLN A 67 -11.36 -10.13 19.62
C GLN A 67 -10.65 -9.33 18.52
N GLU A 68 -9.32 -9.25 18.59
CA GLU A 68 -8.49 -8.60 17.56
C GLU A 68 -8.66 -9.28 16.19
N LEU A 69 -8.58 -10.61 16.14
CA LEU A 69 -8.81 -11.39 14.93
C LEU A 69 -10.18 -11.11 14.29
N SER A 70 -11.22 -10.96 15.12
CA SER A 70 -12.57 -10.59 14.66
C SER A 70 -12.61 -9.19 14.03
N MET A 71 -11.91 -8.23 14.61
CA MET A 71 -11.80 -6.87 14.06
C MET A 71 -11.04 -6.85 12.73
N LEU A 72 -9.89 -7.53 12.65
CA LEU A 72 -9.09 -7.62 11.42
C LEU A 72 -9.89 -8.28 10.28
N ARG A 73 -10.63 -9.36 10.56
CA ARG A 73 -11.50 -10.02 9.57
C ARG A 73 -12.60 -9.09 9.05
N LYS A 74 -13.20 -8.26 9.91
CA LYS A 74 -14.20 -7.26 9.49
C LYS A 74 -13.58 -6.18 8.62
N GLN A 75 -12.39 -5.69 8.96
CA GLN A 75 -11.66 -4.72 8.16
C GLN A 75 -11.32 -5.29 6.77
N LEU A 76 -10.81 -6.52 6.72
CA LEU A 76 -10.51 -7.21 5.47
C LEU A 76 -11.76 -7.37 4.58
N ASP A 77 -12.90 -7.74 5.15
CA ASP A 77 -14.17 -7.87 4.42
C ASP A 77 -14.64 -6.52 3.86
N MET A 78 -14.56 -5.43 4.65
CA MET A 78 -14.88 -4.09 4.18
C MET A 78 -13.98 -3.63 3.03
N LEU A 79 -12.66 -3.85 3.14
CA LEU A 79 -11.71 -3.49 2.07
C LEU A 79 -11.95 -4.31 0.80
N LYS A 80 -12.23 -5.62 0.92
CA LYS A 80 -12.57 -6.47 -0.23
C LYS A 80 -13.85 -6.00 -0.92
N LYS A 81 -14.87 -5.61 -0.16
CA LYS A 81 -16.12 -5.03 -0.70
C LYS A 81 -15.89 -3.68 -1.38
N TRP A 82 -15.07 -2.82 -0.77
CA TRP A 82 -14.72 -1.53 -1.37
C TRP A 82 -13.93 -1.69 -2.66
N ALA A 83 -12.97 -2.62 -2.69
CA ALA A 83 -12.24 -3.02 -3.89
C ALA A 83 -13.18 -3.50 -5.00
N ALA A 84 -14.14 -4.38 -4.68
CA ALA A 84 -15.13 -4.85 -5.64
C ALA A 84 -15.96 -3.68 -6.21
N CYS A 85 -16.45 -2.79 -5.35
CA CYS A 85 -17.24 -1.61 -5.75
C CYS A 85 -16.47 -0.67 -6.69
N LEU A 86 -15.19 -0.42 -6.42
CA LEU A 86 -14.34 0.39 -7.31
C LEU A 86 -14.09 -0.26 -8.67
N THR A 87 -14.16 -1.60 -8.75
CA THR A 87 -14.00 -2.32 -10.02
C THR A 87 -15.26 -2.37 -10.87
N THR A 88 -16.46 -2.30 -10.27
CA THR A 88 -17.75 -2.33 -10.99
C THR A 88 -18.18 -0.97 -11.54
N HIS A 89 -17.68 0.15 -11.02
CA HIS A 89 -17.92 1.50 -11.55
C HIS A 89 -16.99 1.88 -12.73
N LYS A 90 -16.58 0.90 -13.55
CA LYS A 90 -15.71 1.10 -14.72
C LYS A 90 -16.45 1.22 -16.06
N ASP A 91 -17.77 1.07 -16.07
CA ASP A 91 -18.62 1.23 -17.26
C ASP A 91 -19.24 2.64 -17.36
#